data_AF-A0AA35L8C0-F1
#
_entry.id   AF-A0AA35L8C0-F1
#
_cell.length_a   1.000
_cell.length_b   1.000
_cell.length_c   1.000
_cell.angle_alpha   90.00
_cell.angle_beta   90.00
_cell.angle_gamma   90.00
#
_symmetry.space_group_name_H-M   'P 1'
#
loop_
_entity.id
_entity.type
_entity.pdbx_description
1 polymer ?
#
loop_
_entity_poly.entity_id
_entity_poly.type
_entity_poly.pdbx_seq_one_letter_code
_entity_poly.pdbx_strand_id
1 'polypeptide(L)'
;VKEFHHFLLNLNPHSEADGFIRLFWQQAFGCQFLDVETEEGSCTGEEKLESLPGAFFEMQMTSQSYSIYNAVYAVAHALHA
;
A
#
# COMPACT_ATOMS: atom_id res chain seq x y z
N VAL A 1 -14.48 -5.00 -3.59
CA VAL A 1 -14.49 -3.61 -4.12
C VAL A 1 -13.79 -3.63 -5.47
N LYS A 2 -14.43 -3.20 -6.56
CA LYS A 2 -13.94 -3.43 -7.94
C LYS A 2 -12.57 -2.80 -8.21
N GLU A 3 -12.28 -1.66 -7.59
CA GLU A 3 -11.04 -0.90 -7.81
C GLU A 3 -9.92 -1.20 -6.79
N PHE A 4 -10.12 -2.13 -5.86
CA PHE A 4 -9.16 -2.36 -4.78
C PHE A 4 -7.79 -2.81 -5.29
N HIS A 5 -7.77 -3.82 -6.16
CA HIS A 5 -6.52 -4.35 -6.70
C HIS A 5 -5.79 -3.31 -7.56
N HIS A 6 -6.53 -2.59 -8.41
CA HIS A 6 -5.97 -1.52 -9.23
C HIS A 6 -5.41 -0.37 -8.39
N PHE A 7 -6.06 -0.02 -7.27
CA PHE A 7 -5.54 0.95 -6.33
C PHE A 7 -4.17 0.52 -5.75
N LEU A 8 -4.04 -0.75 -5.34
CA LEU A 8 -2.79 -1.27 -4.79
C LEU A 8 -1.63 -1.22 -5.80
N LEU A 9 -1.90 -1.52 -7.08
CA LEU A 9 -0.88 -1.48 -8.15
C LEU A 9 -0.38 -0.08 -8.47
N ASN A 10 -1.15 0.96 -8.15
CA ASN A 10 -0.82 2.35 -8.45
C ASN A 10 -0.29 3.11 -7.22
N LEU A 11 0.05 2.39 -6.14
CA LEU A 11 0.70 3.00 -4.98
C LEU A 11 2.09 3.52 -5.38
N ASN A 12 2.37 4.76 -5.01
CA ASN A 12 3.68 5.38 -5.24
C ASN A 12 4.40 5.56 -3.90
N PRO A 13 5.43 4.75 -3.60
CA PRO A 13 6.15 4.83 -2.32
C PRO A 13 7.10 6.03 -2.21
N HIS A 14 7.32 6.78 -3.29
CA HIS A 14 8.03 8.06 -3.28
C HIS A 14 7.13 9.26 -2.94
N SER A 15 5.82 9.05 -2.82
CA SER A 15 4.89 10.13 -2.50
C SER A 15 5.15 10.66 -1.09
N GLU A 16 5.65 11.90 -0.97
CA GLU A 16 5.85 12.54 0.34
C GLU A 16 4.55 12.80 1.10
N ALA A 17 3.40 12.75 0.42
CA ALA A 17 2.09 12.93 1.04
C ALA A 17 1.70 11.74 1.93
N ASP A 18 2.29 10.56 1.73
CA ASP A 18 1.97 9.35 2.46
C ASP A 18 3.23 8.69 3.05
N GLY A 19 3.68 9.22 4.20
CA GLY A 19 4.80 8.66 4.94
C GLY A 19 4.58 7.22 5.42
N PHE A 20 3.33 6.75 5.52
CA PHE A 20 3.03 5.37 5.89
C PHE A 20 3.40 4.42 4.76
N ILE A 21 3.03 4.73 3.51
CA ILE A 21 3.35 3.88 2.36
C ILE A 21 4.87 3.73 2.21
N ARG A 22 5.64 4.82 2.40
CA ARG A 22 7.11 4.77 2.38
C ARG A 22 7.66 3.78 3.41
N LEU A 23 7.23 3.90 4.67
CA LEU A 23 7.66 3.01 5.77
C LEU A 23 7.25 1.55 5.52
N PHE A 24 6.02 1.34 5.07
CA PHE A 24 5.51 0.02 4.72
C PHE A 24 6.38 -0.63 3.64
N TRP A 25 6.73 0.12 2.59
CA TRP A 25 7.55 -0.39 1.48
C TRP A 25 8.93 -0.84 1.94
N GLN A 26 9.61 0.00 2.74
CA GLN A 26 10.92 -0.32 3.32
C GLN A 26 10.87 -1.60 4.15
N GLN A 27 9.83 -1.77 4.96
CA GLN A 27 9.65 -2.97 5.78
C GLN A 27 9.28 -4.21 4.94
N ALA A 28 8.43 -4.05 3.93
CA ALA A 28 7.95 -5.15 3.10
C ALA A 28 9.06 -5.78 2.26
N PHE A 29 9.93 -4.94 1.69
CA PHE A 29 11.00 -5.38 0.80
C PHE A 29 12.38 -5.44 1.47
N GLY A 30 12.48 -5.02 2.74
CA GLY A 30 13.73 -5.05 3.50
C GLY A 30 14.79 -4.09 2.94
N CYS A 31 14.35 -2.94 2.43
CA CYS A 31 15.18 -1.93 1.76
C CYS A 31 15.02 -0.55 2.43
N GLN A 32 15.81 0.43 2.00
CA GLN A 32 15.67 1.82 2.45
C GLN A 32 15.58 2.81 1.29
N PHE A 33 14.73 3.84 1.39
CA PHE A 33 14.80 4.96 0.45
C PHE A 33 15.95 5.88 0.86
N LEU A 34 17.08 5.76 0.17
CA LEU A 34 18.30 6.55 0.35
C LEU A 34 18.36 7.70 -0.65
N ASP A 35 19.01 8.80 -0.29
CA ASP A 35 19.22 9.95 -1.20
C ASP A 35 20.20 9.62 -2.36
N VAL A 36 20.88 8.47 -2.30
CA VAL A 36 21.86 8.03 -3.30
C VAL A 36 21.43 6.66 -3.81
N GLU A 37 20.95 6.60 -5.06
CA GLU A 37 20.33 5.41 -5.70
C GLU A 37 21.26 4.20 -5.87
N THR A 38 22.55 4.30 -5.55
CA THR A 38 23.57 3.33 -5.95
C THR A 38 24.02 2.34 -4.88
N GLU A 39 23.37 2.28 -3.71
CA GLU A 39 23.73 1.31 -2.68
C GLU A 39 22.90 0.02 -2.74
N GLU A 40 23.57 -1.13 -2.63
CA GLU A 40 22.91 -2.42 -2.38
C GLU A 40 22.00 -2.29 -1.15
N GLY A 41 20.69 -2.47 -1.34
CA GLY A 41 19.68 -2.31 -0.28
C GLY A 41 18.82 -1.04 -0.37
N SER A 42 18.98 -0.23 -1.42
CA SER A 42 18.05 0.87 -1.69
C SER A 42 16.71 0.38 -2.26
N CYS A 43 15.59 0.99 -1.85
CA CYS A 43 14.29 0.76 -2.49
C CYS A 43 14.22 1.52 -3.81
N THR A 44 13.78 0.87 -4.90
CA THR A 44 13.60 1.53 -6.20
C THR A 44 12.21 2.09 -6.38
N GLY A 45 11.25 1.67 -5.55
CA GLY A 45 9.82 1.95 -5.71
C GLY A 45 9.16 1.20 -6.87
N GLU A 46 9.91 0.36 -7.59
CA GLU A 46 9.40 -0.51 -8.66
C GLU A 46 9.16 -1.95 -8.17
N GLU A 47 9.39 -2.22 -6.89
CA GLU A 47 9.10 -3.51 -6.28
C GLU A 47 7.60 -3.86 -6.41
N LYS A 48 7.31 -5.14 -6.56
CA LYS A 48 5.95 -5.61 -6.83
C LYS A 48 5.31 -6.13 -5.56
N LEU A 49 4.21 -5.53 -5.11
CA LEU A 49 3.46 -6.02 -3.95
C LEU A 49 2.99 -7.47 -4.14
N GLU A 50 2.76 -7.88 -5.39
CA GLU A 50 2.41 -9.25 -5.75
C GLU A 50 3.52 -10.27 -5.50
N SER A 51 4.76 -9.82 -5.32
CA SER A 51 5.88 -10.70 -4.96
C SER A 51 5.92 -11.04 -3.48
N LEU A 52 5.16 -10.32 -2.64
CA LEU A 52 5.10 -10.57 -1.20
C LEU A 52 4.27 -11.83 -0.92
N PRO A 53 4.64 -12.63 0.10
CA PRO A 53 3.79 -13.71 0.56
C PRO A 53 2.42 -13.18 1.00
N GLY A 54 1.32 -13.85 0.66
CA GLY A 54 -0.03 -13.44 1.09
C GLY A 54 -0.19 -13.33 2.63
N ALA A 55 0.57 -14.15 3.37
CA ALA A 55 0.64 -14.04 4.83
C ALA A 55 1.24 -12.71 5.33
N PHE A 56 2.00 -12.02 4.48
CA PHE A 56 2.54 -10.69 4.74
C PHE A 56 1.59 -9.60 4.19
N PHE A 57 1.17 -9.71 2.92
CA PHE A 57 0.27 -8.74 2.30
C PHE A 57 -0.62 -9.37 1.23
N GLU A 58 -1.94 -9.15 1.34
CA GLU A 58 -2.89 -9.67 0.36
C GLU A 58 -3.32 -8.63 -0.68
N MET A 59 -3.11 -8.98 -1.95
CA MET A 59 -3.50 -8.18 -3.11
C MET A 59 -5.01 -8.25 -3.42
N GLN A 60 -5.72 -9.17 -2.78
CA GLN A 60 -7.16 -9.38 -2.93
C GLN A 60 -7.92 -8.73 -1.78
N MET A 61 -9.17 -8.35 -2.04
CA MET A 61 -10.03 -7.78 -1.01
C MET A 61 -10.38 -8.84 0.05
N THR A 62 -9.73 -8.78 1.21
CA THR A 62 -10.06 -9.67 2.33
C THR A 62 -11.37 -9.26 3.01
N SER A 63 -11.92 -10.15 3.84
CA SER A 63 -13.08 -9.83 4.68
C SER A 63 -12.81 -8.63 5.60
N GLN A 64 -11.61 -8.56 6.18
CA GLN A 64 -11.18 -7.44 7.03
C GLN A 64 -11.08 -6.14 6.25
N SER A 65 -10.41 -6.14 5.10
CA SER A 65 -10.32 -4.98 4.21
C SER A 65 -11.73 -4.49 3.81
N TYR A 66 -12.65 -5.42 3.53
CA TYR A 66 -14.03 -5.09 3.15
C TYR A 66 -14.81 -4.46 4.29
N SER A 67 -14.63 -4.95 5.53
CA SER A 67 -15.21 -4.32 6.71
C SER A 67 -14.71 -2.88 6.90
N ILE A 68 -13.41 -2.61 6.69
CA ILE A 68 -12.84 -1.26 6.77
C ILE A 68 -13.44 -0.34 5.70
N TYR A 69 -13.51 -0.81 4.44
CA TYR A 69 -14.13 -0.07 3.35
C TYR A 69 -15.58 0.32 3.67
N ASN A 70 -16.37 -0.63 4.17
CA ASN A 70 -17.77 -0.37 4.52
C ASN A 70 -17.92 0.58 5.72
N ALA A 71 -17.00 0.55 6.68
CA ALA A 71 -17.02 1.49 7.81
C ALA A 71 -16.84 2.94 7.34
N VAL A 72 -15.84 3.19 6.48
CA VAL A 72 -15.62 4.52 5.89
C VAL A 72 -16.80 4.93 5.01
N TYR A 73 -17.32 4.00 4.19
CA TYR A 73 -18.48 4.24 3.35
C TYR A 73 -19.71 4.64 4.17
N ALA A 74 -19.98 3.96 5.29
CA ALA A 74 -21.11 4.29 6.17
C ALA A 74 -21.00 5.70 6.77
N VAL A 75 -19.80 6.09 7.24
CA VAL A 75 -19.55 7.44 7.76
C VAL A 75 -19.74 8.50 6.67
N ALA A 76 -19.19 8.28 5.47
CA ALA A 76 -19.35 9.19 4.34
C ALA A 76 -20.84 9.34 3.95
N HIS A 77 -21.58 8.23 3.92
CA HIS A 77 -23.02 8.25 3.64
C HIS A 77 -23.83 9.00 4.70
N ALA A 78 -23.49 8.85 5.98
CA ALA A 78 -24.15 9.57 7.06
C ALA A 78 -23.89 11.09 6.99
N LEU A 79 -22.68 11.49 6.56
CA LEU A 79 -22.32 12.90 6.38
C LEU A 79 -22.93 13.55 5.14
N HIS A 80 -23.17 12.78 4.08
CA HIS A 80 -23.78 13.28 2.85
C HIS A 80 -25.31 13.43 2.93
N ALA A 81 -25.94 12.80 3.92
CA ALA A 81 -27.40 12.76 4.10
C ALA A 81 -28.01 14.08 4.58
#